data_AF-A0A0L0UZV9-F1
#
_entry.id   AF-A0A0L0UZV9-F1
#
_cell.length_a   1.000
_cell.length_b   1.000
_cell.length_c   1.000
_cell.angle_alpha   90.00
_cell.angle_beta   90.00
_cell.angle_gamma   90.00
#
_symmetry.space_group_name_H-M   'P 1'
#
loop_
_entity.id
_entity.type
_entity.pdbx_description
1 polymer ?
#
loop_
_entity_poly.entity_id
_entity_poly.type
_entity_poly.pdbx_seq_one_letter_code
_entity_poly.pdbx_strand_id
1 'polypeptide(L)'
;MAIIFNVGDWVEFRRGCSLTLSICPEVESIEETQRFLAQAKHIISPDQPTAILTNFNTELGLFVKQTKWSDMPKEEYQELEFLTTTLIELGKFYNDLENASLISGIMRGFGWRKAYGTHKEHCGIYTPSGIQNEEDYLRWKELLVRLPKVESIISKRFQKLAPGLFKKSVNKMKSAKLPSFASLEFDQASPMPFASNLTATWNEFSNESHIDNDVSPISYGGWCGITEDSGMLASRLRGFDIQHGQFFLPGISTVVDFSAVDGWTDVFWNSNLLYHQTVQSSRPANSPFTRFAFSVQITKPLFDGCQAILGKSGIKFGGFNERDARVKSLIFPSCE
;
A
#
# COMPACT_ATOMS: atom_id res chain seq x y z
N MET A 1 26.04 -0.92 -1.91
CA MET A 1 26.12 -2.32 -2.38
C MET A 1 25.00 -3.06 -1.66
N ALA A 2 24.17 -3.83 -2.37
CA ALA A 2 23.06 -4.56 -1.75
C ALA A 2 23.48 -5.99 -1.41
N ILE A 3 22.99 -6.55 -0.31
CA ILE A 3 23.18 -7.97 0.02
C ILE A 3 22.20 -8.77 -0.84
N ILE A 4 22.71 -9.77 -1.57
CA ILE A 4 21.89 -10.63 -2.43
C ILE A 4 21.82 -12.03 -1.82
N PHE A 5 20.61 -12.47 -1.47
CA PHE A 5 20.35 -13.85 -1.06
C PHE A 5 19.75 -14.65 -2.22
N ASN A 6 20.23 -15.89 -2.38
CA ASN A 6 19.81 -16.82 -3.42
C ASN A 6 18.96 -17.93 -2.82
N VAL A 7 17.73 -18.11 -3.29
CA VAL A 7 16.83 -19.20 -2.84
C VAL A 7 16.81 -20.28 -3.91
N GLY A 8 17.57 -21.36 -3.68
CA GLY A 8 17.91 -22.38 -4.67
C GLY A 8 16.85 -23.44 -4.97
N ASP A 9 15.85 -23.63 -4.10
CA ASP A 9 14.84 -24.67 -4.27
C ASP A 9 13.44 -24.10 -4.00
N TRP A 10 12.56 -24.16 -4.99
CA TRP A 10 11.15 -23.78 -4.88
C TRP A 10 10.25 -24.99 -5.17
N VAL A 11 9.31 -25.25 -4.27
CA VAL A 11 8.17 -26.15 -4.48
C VAL A 11 6.97 -25.30 -4.91
N GLU A 12 6.26 -25.72 -5.98
CA GLU A 12 5.10 -25.04 -6.53
C GLU A 12 3.92 -25.10 -5.53
N PHE A 13 3.53 -23.99 -4.91
CA PHE A 13 2.42 -23.93 -3.95
C PHE A 13 1.13 -23.51 -4.65
N ARG A 14 0.15 -24.43 -4.76
CA ARG A 14 -1.20 -24.14 -5.26
C ARG A 14 -2.19 -23.95 -4.11
N ARG A 15 -3.19 -23.10 -4.37
CA ARG A 15 -4.27 -22.65 -3.48
C ARG A 15 -4.76 -23.71 -2.49
N GLY A 16 -4.83 -23.29 -1.22
CA GLY A 16 -5.32 -24.08 -0.11
C GLY A 16 -4.15 -24.49 0.77
N CYS A 17 -3.85 -23.68 1.78
CA CYS A 17 -2.92 -24.07 2.84
C CYS A 17 -3.50 -25.31 3.54
N SER A 18 -3.01 -26.48 3.14
CA SER A 18 -3.27 -27.76 3.76
C SER A 18 -1.94 -28.52 3.80
N LEU A 19 -1.30 -28.44 4.97
CA LEU A 19 -0.41 -29.42 5.58
C LEU A 19 0.62 -30.10 4.66
N THR A 20 1.70 -29.39 4.34
CA THR A 20 3.06 -29.66 4.89
C THR A 20 4.08 -28.70 4.27
N LEU A 21 4.83 -28.00 5.14
CA LEU A 21 6.06 -27.24 4.86
C LEU A 21 5.99 -25.81 4.27
N SER A 22 5.07 -24.98 4.76
CA SER A 22 5.38 -23.60 5.15
C SER A 22 4.44 -23.17 6.27
N ILE A 23 4.92 -23.21 7.52
CA ILE A 23 4.14 -22.79 8.69
C ILE A 23 4.02 -21.27 8.60
N CYS A 24 2.80 -20.74 8.56
CA CYS A 24 2.57 -19.33 8.85
C CYS A 24 2.39 -19.23 10.37
N PRO A 25 2.89 -18.18 11.04
CA PRO A 25 2.61 -18.02 12.46
C PRO A 25 1.10 -17.90 12.66
N GLU A 26 0.59 -18.54 13.71
CA GLU A 26 -0.73 -18.19 14.22
C GLU A 26 -0.66 -16.76 14.76
N VAL A 27 -1.40 -15.87 14.12
CA VAL A 27 -1.33 -14.42 14.30
C VAL A 27 -2.19 -13.91 15.47
N GLU A 28 -2.83 -14.81 16.22
CA GLU A 28 -3.70 -14.46 17.36
C GLU A 28 -2.90 -14.08 18.62
N SER A 29 -1.67 -14.59 18.77
CA SER A 29 -0.80 -14.32 19.90
C SER A 29 0.49 -13.64 19.45
N ILE A 30 0.71 -12.41 19.93
CA ILE A 30 1.94 -11.66 19.65
C ILE A 30 3.16 -12.45 20.10
N GLU A 31 3.15 -13.02 21.31
CA GLU A 31 4.32 -13.72 21.86
C GLU A 31 4.68 -14.97 21.05
N GLU A 32 3.69 -15.78 20.68
CA GLU A 32 3.90 -16.99 19.86
C GLU A 32 4.34 -16.63 18.45
N THR A 33 3.75 -15.58 17.88
CA THR A 33 4.21 -15.02 16.60
C THR A 33 5.68 -14.63 16.68
N GLN A 34 6.12 -13.92 17.73
CA GLN A 34 7.52 -13.52 17.87
C GLN A 34 8.44 -14.74 18.04
N ARG A 35 8.04 -15.75 18.83
CA ARG A 35 8.79 -17.01 18.97
C ARG A 35 8.93 -17.75 17.64
N PHE A 36 7.91 -17.69 16.80
CA PHE A 36 7.95 -18.26 15.44
C PHE A 36 8.88 -17.45 14.52
N LEU A 37 8.71 -16.12 14.45
CA LEU A 37 9.50 -15.25 13.59
C LEU A 37 11.00 -15.27 13.92
N ALA A 38 11.37 -15.51 15.18
CA ALA A 38 12.76 -15.68 15.61
C ALA A 38 13.47 -16.89 14.95
N GLN A 39 12.70 -17.83 14.40
CA GLN A 39 13.23 -19.02 13.70
C GLN A 39 13.31 -18.82 12.18
N ALA A 40 12.97 -17.63 11.66
CA ALA A 40 13.04 -17.33 10.24
C ALA A 40 14.49 -17.46 9.73
N LYS A 41 14.65 -18.01 8.52
CA LYS A 41 15.97 -18.17 7.87
C LYS A 41 16.64 -16.82 7.63
N HIS A 42 15.84 -15.80 7.33
CA HIS A 42 16.34 -14.46 7.06
C HIS A 42 15.59 -13.43 7.91
N ILE A 43 16.35 -12.62 8.65
CA ILE A 43 15.85 -11.42 9.31
C ILE A 43 16.63 -10.27 8.69
N ILE A 44 15.93 -9.35 8.02
CA ILE A 44 16.57 -8.28 7.25
C ILE A 44 17.23 -7.28 8.19
N SER A 45 18.52 -7.02 7.96
CA SER A 45 19.27 -5.99 8.68
C SER A 45 19.06 -4.61 8.04
N PRO A 46 18.92 -3.55 8.85
CA PRO A 46 18.72 -2.18 8.36
C PRO A 46 19.99 -1.55 7.75
N ASP A 47 21.17 -2.13 7.96
CA ASP A 47 22.44 -1.50 7.60
C ASP A 47 22.70 -1.46 6.09
N GLN A 48 22.10 -2.38 5.32
CA GLN A 48 22.28 -2.45 3.87
C GLN A 48 20.98 -2.80 3.16
N PRO A 49 20.73 -2.25 1.95
CA PRO A 49 19.65 -2.73 1.11
C PRO A 49 19.80 -4.23 0.86
N THR A 50 18.70 -4.97 0.97
CA THR A 50 18.70 -6.42 0.76
C THR A 50 17.84 -6.76 -0.45
N ALA A 51 18.34 -7.64 -1.32
CA ALA A 51 17.60 -8.25 -2.41
C ALA A 51 17.58 -9.77 -2.23
N ILE A 52 16.42 -10.39 -2.38
CA ILE A 52 16.24 -11.83 -2.41
C ILE A 52 15.71 -12.20 -3.79
N LEU A 53 16.45 -13.06 -4.48
CA LEU A 53 16.07 -13.53 -5.80
C LEU A 53 15.35 -14.89 -5.71
N THR A 54 14.36 -15.06 -6.57
CA THR A 54 13.57 -16.27 -6.75
C THR A 54 13.81 -16.85 -8.15
N ASN A 55 13.26 -18.03 -8.42
CA ASN A 55 13.31 -18.70 -9.72
C ASN A 55 14.75 -18.84 -10.25
N PHE A 56 15.56 -19.67 -9.57
CA PHE A 56 16.97 -19.91 -9.92
C PHE A 56 17.81 -18.62 -10.02
N ASN A 57 17.54 -17.65 -9.15
CA ASN A 57 18.23 -16.36 -9.09
C ASN A 57 18.01 -15.45 -10.30
N THR A 58 16.88 -15.58 -10.99
CA THR A 58 16.59 -14.79 -12.19
C THR A 58 15.54 -13.70 -11.98
N GLU A 59 14.72 -13.83 -10.93
CA GLU A 59 13.62 -12.91 -10.66
C GLU A 59 13.74 -12.29 -9.27
N LEU A 60 13.35 -11.02 -9.13
CA LEU A 60 13.32 -10.36 -7.83
C LEU A 60 12.10 -10.86 -7.05
N GLY A 61 12.34 -11.51 -5.91
CA GLY A 61 11.29 -11.88 -4.96
C GLY A 61 11.01 -10.74 -3.98
N LEU A 62 12.06 -10.23 -3.33
CA LEU A 62 11.99 -9.18 -2.32
C LEU A 62 13.15 -8.20 -2.46
N PHE A 63 12.89 -6.90 -2.36
CA PHE A 63 13.88 -5.88 -2.11
C PHE A 63 13.45 -5.04 -0.92
N VAL A 64 14.36 -4.80 0.02
CA VAL A 64 14.13 -3.96 1.20
C VAL A 64 15.23 -2.91 1.30
N LYS A 65 14.83 -1.66 1.56
CA LYS A 65 15.76 -0.61 1.98
C LYS A 65 15.20 0.11 3.20
N GLN A 66 15.97 0.09 4.28
CA GLN A 66 15.66 0.83 5.50
C GLN A 66 16.55 2.08 5.55
N THR A 67 15.95 3.23 5.87
CA THR A 67 16.63 4.53 5.92
C THR A 67 16.29 5.20 7.24
N LYS A 68 17.30 5.43 8.09
CA LYS A 68 17.11 6.15 9.37
C LYS A 68 16.70 7.59 9.13
N TRP A 69 15.92 8.16 10.03
CA TRP A 69 15.58 9.58 9.99
C TRP A 69 16.81 10.49 10.06
N SER A 70 17.83 10.10 10.82
CA SER A 70 19.09 10.84 10.95
C SER A 70 19.88 10.94 9.64
N ASP A 71 19.71 9.96 8.76
CA ASP A 71 20.49 9.82 7.53
C ASP A 71 19.69 10.31 6.32
N MET A 72 18.42 10.65 6.52
CA MET A 72 17.50 11.06 5.48
C MET A 72 17.69 12.55 5.16
N PRO A 73 17.86 12.92 3.87
CA PRO A 73 17.85 14.32 3.48
C PRO A 73 16.57 15.02 3.93
N LYS A 74 16.69 16.29 4.35
CA LYS A 74 15.57 17.07 4.89
C LYS A 74 14.38 17.10 3.92
N GLU A 75 14.67 17.24 2.63
CA GLU A 75 13.65 17.28 1.58
C GLU A 75 12.92 15.93 1.45
N GLU A 76 13.63 14.80 1.54
CA GLU A 76 13.01 13.48 1.53
C GLU A 76 12.14 13.26 2.77
N TYR A 77 12.59 13.71 3.95
CA TYR A 77 11.81 13.64 5.20
C TYR A 77 10.51 14.43 5.08
N GLN A 78 10.58 15.67 4.58
CA GLN A 78 9.41 16.52 4.38
C GLN A 78 8.45 15.98 3.33
N GLU A 79 8.98 15.36 2.25
CA GLU A 79 8.16 14.67 1.26
C GLU A 79 7.42 13.46 1.87
N LEU A 80 8.08 12.67 2.71
CA LEU A 80 7.41 11.56 3.40
C LEU A 80 6.37 12.03 4.42
N GLU A 81 6.66 13.09 5.19
CA GLU A 81 5.67 13.67 6.10
C GLU A 81 4.45 14.22 5.34
N PHE A 82 4.67 14.88 4.20
CA PHE A 82 3.57 15.30 3.33
C PHE A 82 2.72 14.11 2.85
N LEU A 83 3.38 13.01 2.47
CA LEU A 83 2.71 11.79 2.03
C LEU A 83 1.84 11.19 3.14
N THR A 84 2.40 10.98 4.33
CA THR A 84 1.69 10.33 5.44
C THR A 84 0.55 11.18 5.97
N THR A 85 0.80 12.47 6.21
CA THR A 85 -0.23 13.42 6.67
C THR A 85 -1.40 13.53 5.67
N THR A 86 -1.10 13.63 4.37
CA THR A 86 -2.14 13.69 3.33
C THR A 86 -2.99 12.41 3.31
N LEU A 87 -2.37 11.22 3.38
CA LEU A 87 -3.10 9.97 3.30
C LEU A 87 -3.92 9.67 4.57
N ILE A 88 -3.40 10.00 5.75
CA ILE A 88 -4.14 9.88 7.01
C ILE A 88 -5.34 10.82 7.02
N GLU A 89 -5.15 12.07 6.62
CA GLU A 89 -6.22 13.05 6.64
C GLU A 89 -7.28 12.78 5.58
N LEU A 90 -6.86 12.46 4.35
CA LEU A 90 -7.78 12.08 3.28
C LEU A 90 -8.54 10.79 3.62
N GLY A 91 -7.88 9.85 4.29
CA GLY A 91 -8.46 8.58 4.72
C GLY A 91 -9.67 8.71 5.64
N LYS A 92 -9.79 9.81 6.40
CA LYS A 92 -10.95 10.11 7.27
C LYS A 92 -12.26 10.23 6.49
N PHE A 93 -12.20 10.56 5.20
CA PHE A 93 -13.37 10.71 4.34
C PHE A 93 -13.82 9.43 3.66
N TYR A 94 -13.09 8.32 3.80
CA TYR A 94 -13.40 7.05 3.15
C TYR A 94 -13.75 5.98 4.17
N ASN A 95 -14.51 4.95 3.79
CA ASN A 95 -14.77 3.79 4.64
C ASN A 95 -13.57 2.84 4.70
N ASP A 96 -13.56 2.01 5.75
CA ASP A 96 -12.58 0.96 5.91
C ASP A 96 -12.79 -0.08 4.83
N LEU A 97 -11.69 -0.53 4.26
CA LEU A 97 -11.69 -1.62 3.31
C LEU A 97 -11.60 -2.93 4.08
N GLU A 98 -12.67 -3.71 4.00
CA GLU A 98 -12.67 -5.09 4.44
C GLU A 98 -12.22 -6.00 3.30
N ASN A 99 -11.39 -6.99 3.63
CA ASN A 99 -11.05 -8.09 2.74
C ASN A 99 -10.89 -9.37 3.56
N ALA A 100 -10.87 -10.52 2.89
CA ALA A 100 -10.86 -11.83 3.55
C ALA A 100 -9.62 -12.08 4.42
N SER A 101 -8.52 -11.34 4.20
CA SER A 101 -7.27 -11.49 4.94
C SER A 101 -7.12 -10.46 6.05
N LEU A 102 -7.95 -9.42 6.13
CA LEU A 102 -7.85 -8.40 7.18
C LEU A 102 -8.19 -9.01 8.55
N ILE A 103 -7.31 -8.82 9.53
CA ILE A 103 -7.53 -9.27 10.91
C ILE A 103 -7.83 -8.09 11.82
N SER A 104 -7.00 -7.03 11.76
CA SER A 104 -7.13 -5.87 12.63
C SER A 104 -6.68 -4.59 11.93
N GLY A 105 -7.05 -3.46 12.54
CA GLY A 105 -6.63 -2.12 12.16
C GLY A 105 -7.39 -1.51 10.99
N ILE A 106 -6.84 -0.44 10.44
CA ILE A 106 -7.47 0.39 9.42
C ILE A 106 -6.81 0.18 8.07
N MET A 107 -7.62 0.13 7.01
CA MET A 107 -7.17 0.10 5.63
C MET A 107 -8.06 1.02 4.80
N ARG A 108 -7.49 2.06 4.18
CA ARG A 108 -8.20 2.95 3.26
C ARG A 108 -7.65 2.82 1.85
N GLY A 109 -8.52 2.95 0.86
CA GLY A 109 -8.15 2.93 -0.55
C GLY A 109 -8.34 4.28 -1.22
N PHE A 110 -7.44 4.57 -2.17
CA PHE A 110 -7.42 5.79 -2.96
C PHE A 110 -7.16 5.44 -4.43
N GLY A 111 -7.68 6.29 -5.32
CA GLY A 111 -7.57 6.08 -6.76
C GLY A 111 -8.63 5.14 -7.32
N TRP A 112 -8.29 4.46 -8.41
CA TRP A 112 -9.22 3.74 -9.26
C TRP A 112 -9.32 2.26 -8.91
N ARG A 113 -10.56 1.78 -8.85
CA ARG A 113 -10.91 0.38 -8.64
C ARG A 113 -12.00 -0.06 -9.61
N LYS A 114 -12.12 -1.38 -9.80
CA LYS A 114 -13.29 -1.97 -10.47
C LYS A 114 -14.56 -1.58 -9.69
N ALA A 115 -15.61 -1.24 -10.43
CA ALA A 115 -16.92 -0.98 -9.83
C ALA A 115 -17.62 -2.31 -9.50
N TYR A 116 -18.29 -2.35 -8.35
CA TYR A 116 -19.07 -3.50 -7.87
C TYR A 116 -20.54 -3.15 -7.60
N GLY A 117 -20.95 -1.91 -7.93
CA GLY A 117 -22.26 -1.35 -7.59
C GLY A 117 -23.28 -1.35 -8.74
N THR A 118 -24.50 -0.96 -8.41
CA THR A 118 -25.67 -0.91 -9.30
C THR A 118 -25.70 0.30 -10.25
N HIS A 119 -24.76 1.23 -10.13
CA HIS A 119 -24.73 2.50 -10.86
C HIS A 119 -24.28 2.39 -12.32
N LYS A 120 -24.14 1.15 -12.85
CA LYS A 120 -23.68 0.84 -14.21
C LYS A 120 -22.30 1.42 -14.56
N GLU A 121 -21.54 1.88 -13.58
CA GLU A 121 -20.15 2.28 -13.75
C GLU A 121 -19.31 1.02 -14.00
N HIS A 122 -18.34 1.13 -14.91
CA HIS A 122 -17.41 0.04 -15.19
C HIS A 122 -16.25 0.00 -14.18
N CYS A 123 -15.73 1.18 -13.88
CA CYS A 123 -14.77 1.44 -12.82
C CYS A 123 -14.94 2.89 -12.32
N GLY A 124 -14.33 3.19 -11.18
CA GLY A 124 -14.41 4.52 -10.60
C GLY A 124 -13.42 4.69 -9.45
N ILE A 125 -13.30 5.94 -8.99
CA ILE A 125 -12.58 6.24 -7.77
C ILE A 125 -13.40 5.82 -6.55
N TYR A 126 -12.73 5.60 -5.41
CA TYR A 126 -13.39 5.33 -4.14
C TYR A 126 -14.42 6.42 -3.82
N THR A 127 -15.56 6.00 -3.28
CA THR A 127 -16.65 6.89 -2.91
C THR A 127 -16.41 7.40 -1.49
N PRO A 128 -16.36 8.74 -1.26
CA PRO A 128 -16.26 9.27 0.09
C PRO A 128 -17.56 8.98 0.87
N SER A 129 -17.42 8.77 2.16
CA SER A 129 -18.49 8.45 3.11
C SER A 129 -18.44 9.29 4.39
N GLY A 130 -17.30 9.90 4.70
CA GLY A 130 -17.09 10.70 5.92
C GLY A 130 -17.34 12.19 5.77
N ILE A 131 -17.99 12.65 4.70
CA ILE A 131 -18.27 14.08 4.48
C ILE A 131 -19.65 14.40 5.06
N GLN A 132 -19.70 15.22 6.11
CA GLN A 132 -20.93 15.51 6.84
C GLN A 132 -21.39 16.97 6.72
N ASN A 133 -20.47 17.88 6.42
CA ASN A 133 -20.76 19.32 6.33
C ASN A 133 -19.94 20.01 5.22
N GLU A 134 -20.11 21.33 5.06
CA GLU A 134 -19.39 22.13 4.07
C GLU A 134 -17.87 22.18 4.30
N GLU A 135 -17.43 22.22 5.57
CA GLU A 135 -16.01 22.24 5.91
C GLU A 135 -15.32 20.93 5.47
N ASP A 136 -15.92 19.78 5.78
CA ASP A 136 -15.47 18.47 5.33
C ASP A 136 -15.39 18.40 3.80
N TYR A 137 -16.42 18.93 3.12
CA TYR A 137 -16.51 18.93 1.67
C TYR A 137 -15.36 19.73 1.03
N LEU A 138 -15.10 20.94 1.54
CA LEU A 138 -13.99 21.78 1.08
C LEU A 138 -12.64 21.11 1.37
N ARG A 139 -12.49 20.53 2.57
CA ARG A 139 -11.25 19.87 3.00
C ARG A 139 -10.95 18.62 2.16
N TRP A 140 -11.94 17.78 1.90
CA TRP A 140 -11.82 16.62 1.02
C TRP A 140 -11.31 17.01 -0.37
N LYS A 141 -11.88 18.07 -0.96
CA LYS A 141 -11.45 18.56 -2.28
C LYS A 141 -10.02 19.10 -2.27
N GLU A 142 -9.65 19.85 -1.24
CA GLU A 142 -8.30 20.35 -1.09
C GLU A 142 -7.28 19.20 -1.02
N LEU A 143 -7.60 18.14 -0.28
CA LEU A 143 -6.75 16.96 -0.15
C LEU A 143 -6.63 16.16 -1.44
N LEU A 144 -7.70 16.06 -2.24
CA LEU A 144 -7.62 15.42 -3.56
C LEU A 144 -6.63 16.11 -4.49
N VAL A 145 -6.53 17.45 -4.43
CA VAL A 145 -5.55 18.22 -5.21
C VAL A 145 -4.09 17.94 -4.79
N ARG A 146 -3.87 17.34 -3.61
CA ARG A 146 -2.55 16.95 -3.12
C ARG A 146 -2.08 15.59 -3.68
N LEU A 147 -2.98 14.75 -4.19
CA LEU A 147 -2.65 13.40 -4.67
C LEU A 147 -1.58 13.37 -5.78
N PRO A 148 -1.51 14.31 -6.75
CA PRO A 148 -0.41 14.36 -7.72
C PRO A 148 0.97 14.53 -7.07
N LYS A 149 1.07 15.27 -5.95
CA LYS A 149 2.33 15.38 -5.20
C LYS A 149 2.65 14.08 -4.47
N VAL A 150 1.66 13.37 -3.93
CA VAL A 150 1.83 12.01 -3.37
C VAL A 150 2.34 11.04 -4.44
N GLU A 151 1.73 11.04 -5.64
CA GLU A 151 2.21 10.25 -6.79
C GLU A 151 3.66 10.59 -7.15
N SER A 152 4.02 11.87 -7.16
CA SER A 152 5.39 12.30 -7.45
C SER A 152 6.39 11.76 -6.42
N ILE A 153 6.06 11.78 -5.13
CA ILE A 153 6.93 11.28 -4.07
C ILE A 153 7.15 9.77 -4.23
N ILE A 154 6.06 9.01 -4.37
CA ILE A 154 6.13 7.54 -4.51
C ILE A 154 6.84 7.15 -5.81
N SER A 155 6.51 7.78 -6.94
CA SER A 155 7.14 7.48 -8.24
C SER A 155 8.63 7.78 -8.26
N LYS A 156 9.08 8.91 -7.69
CA LYS A 156 10.51 9.23 -7.57
C LYS A 156 11.25 8.15 -6.77
N ARG A 157 10.70 7.70 -5.64
CA ARG A 157 11.30 6.64 -4.82
C ARG A 157 11.33 5.31 -5.55
N PHE A 158 10.21 4.90 -6.16
CA PHE A 158 10.14 3.68 -6.97
C PHE A 158 11.16 3.73 -8.11
N GLN A 159 11.17 4.79 -8.91
CA GLN A 159 12.11 4.93 -10.03
C GLN A 159 13.58 4.94 -9.57
N LYS A 160 13.89 5.57 -8.45
CA LYS A 160 15.25 5.61 -7.86
C LYS A 160 15.72 4.23 -7.42
N LEU A 161 14.85 3.43 -6.82
CA LEU A 161 15.21 2.13 -6.22
C LEU A 161 15.11 0.96 -7.20
N ALA A 162 14.12 1.00 -8.12
CA ALA A 162 13.84 -0.07 -9.05
C ALA A 162 13.39 0.47 -10.42
N PRO A 163 14.25 1.20 -11.17
CA PRO A 163 13.89 1.89 -12.41
C PRO A 163 13.32 0.96 -13.48
N GLY A 164 13.85 -0.27 -13.58
CA GLY A 164 13.38 -1.27 -14.52
C GLY A 164 11.95 -1.75 -14.21
N LEU A 165 11.64 -1.97 -12.93
CA LEU A 165 10.30 -2.37 -12.47
C LEU A 165 9.32 -1.21 -12.60
N PHE A 166 9.72 0.00 -12.26
CA PHE A 166 8.93 1.21 -12.49
C PHE A 166 8.52 1.35 -13.96
N LYS A 167 9.47 1.20 -14.89
CA LYS A 167 9.18 1.23 -16.34
C LYS A 167 8.21 0.12 -16.75
N LYS A 168 8.35 -1.10 -16.22
CA LYS A 168 7.41 -2.20 -16.48
C LYS A 168 6.00 -1.85 -15.98
N SER A 169 5.87 -1.27 -14.78
CA SER A 169 4.57 -0.85 -14.23
C SER A 169 3.92 0.25 -15.08
N VAL A 170 4.70 1.25 -15.51
CA VAL A 170 4.22 2.31 -16.42
C VAL A 170 3.74 1.73 -17.75
N ASN A 171 4.50 0.80 -18.35
CA ASN A 171 4.08 0.13 -19.58
C ASN A 171 2.80 -0.68 -19.39
N LYS A 172 2.65 -1.34 -18.23
CA LYS A 172 1.46 -2.12 -17.90
C LYS A 172 0.23 -1.21 -17.79
N MET A 173 0.31 -0.09 -17.06
CA MET A 173 -0.76 0.91 -16.99
C MET A 173 -1.18 1.41 -18.37
N LYS A 174 -0.21 1.77 -19.22
CA LYS A 174 -0.45 2.24 -20.59
C LYS A 174 -1.14 1.19 -21.46
N SER A 175 -0.78 -0.09 -21.31
CA SER A 175 -1.34 -1.17 -22.15
C SER A 175 -2.86 -1.35 -21.99
N ALA A 176 -3.44 -0.92 -20.87
CA ALA A 176 -4.88 -0.96 -20.60
C ALA A 176 -5.50 0.44 -20.46
N LYS A 177 -4.77 1.52 -20.81
CA LYS A 177 -5.19 2.91 -20.66
C LYS A 177 -5.73 3.22 -19.26
N LEU A 178 -5.05 2.72 -18.23
CA LEU A 178 -5.47 2.93 -16.85
C LEU A 178 -5.14 4.35 -16.37
N PRO A 179 -6.07 5.01 -15.67
CA PRO A 179 -5.78 6.24 -14.95
C PRO A 179 -4.86 5.97 -13.75
N SER A 180 -4.05 6.95 -13.37
CA SER A 180 -3.28 6.90 -12.14
C SER A 180 -4.20 6.94 -10.92
N PHE A 181 -3.75 6.42 -9.77
CA PHE A 181 -4.45 6.64 -8.50
C PHE A 181 -4.63 8.13 -8.14
N ALA A 182 -3.81 9.03 -8.71
CA ALA A 182 -3.92 10.47 -8.52
C ALA A 182 -4.77 11.19 -9.60
N SER A 183 -5.19 10.47 -10.66
CA SER A 183 -6.10 11.02 -11.66
C SER A 183 -7.52 11.11 -11.09
N LEU A 184 -8.12 12.28 -11.16
CA LEU A 184 -9.50 12.53 -10.72
C LEU A 184 -10.53 12.05 -11.75
N GLU A 185 -10.17 12.12 -13.04
CA GLU A 185 -11.00 11.64 -14.15
C GLU A 185 -10.29 10.51 -14.91
N PHE A 186 -11.07 9.62 -15.55
CA PHE A 186 -10.53 8.40 -16.16
C PHE A 186 -9.56 8.70 -17.32
N ASP A 187 -9.86 9.74 -18.10
CA ASP A 187 -9.08 10.19 -19.24
C ASP A 187 -8.02 11.24 -18.87
N GLN A 188 -7.94 11.63 -17.59
CA GLN A 188 -6.93 12.57 -17.12
C GLN A 188 -5.54 11.93 -17.23
N ALA A 189 -4.73 12.49 -18.12
CA ALA A 189 -3.36 12.08 -18.31
C ALA A 189 -2.53 12.29 -17.03
N SER A 190 -1.83 11.25 -16.60
CA SER A 190 -0.68 11.36 -15.70
C SER A 190 0.60 11.25 -16.54
N PRO A 191 1.64 12.05 -16.27
CA PRO A 191 2.90 11.96 -17.00
C PRO A 191 3.61 10.61 -16.82
N MET A 192 3.46 9.96 -15.66
CA MET A 192 4.07 8.66 -15.36
C MET A 192 3.16 7.76 -14.51
N PRO A 193 2.02 7.26 -15.05
CA PRO A 193 1.10 6.42 -14.29
C PRO A 193 1.74 5.06 -14.07
N PHE A 194 2.10 4.75 -12.83
CA PHE A 194 2.73 3.46 -12.48
C PHE A 194 1.82 2.55 -11.64
N ALA A 195 0.75 3.10 -11.06
CA ALA A 195 -0.26 2.38 -10.30
C ALA A 195 -1.62 3.06 -10.45
N SER A 196 -2.69 2.26 -10.48
CA SER A 196 -4.07 2.77 -10.54
C SER A 196 -4.69 2.92 -9.15
N ASN A 197 -4.17 2.18 -8.18
CA ASN A 197 -4.73 2.05 -6.85
C ASN A 197 -3.64 2.21 -5.79
N LEU A 198 -3.97 2.92 -4.71
CA LEU A 198 -3.14 3.03 -3.51
C LEU A 198 -3.97 2.61 -2.30
N THR A 199 -3.39 1.82 -1.42
CA THR A 199 -3.97 1.49 -0.12
C THR A 199 -3.04 1.96 0.99
N ALA A 200 -3.59 2.58 2.03
CA ALA A 200 -2.86 2.97 3.23
C ALA A 200 -3.44 2.28 4.45
N THR A 201 -2.58 1.87 5.38
CA THR A 201 -2.96 1.16 6.59
C THR A 201 -2.33 1.77 7.83
N TRP A 202 -3.04 1.71 8.96
CA TRP A 202 -2.60 2.16 10.27
C TRP A 202 -3.47 1.57 11.39
N ASN A 203 -3.25 2.00 12.64
CA ASN A 203 -3.98 1.51 13.83
C ASN A 203 -3.80 0.00 14.02
N GLU A 204 -2.53 -0.43 14.07
CA GLU A 204 -2.14 -1.83 14.36
C GLU A 204 -2.70 -2.81 13.31
N PHE A 205 -2.61 -2.40 12.04
CA PHE A 205 -3.02 -3.22 10.91
C PHE A 205 -2.30 -4.57 10.91
N SER A 206 -3.07 -5.65 10.77
CA SER A 206 -2.54 -7.00 10.55
C SER A 206 -3.44 -7.79 9.61
N ASN A 207 -2.83 -8.75 8.92
CA ASN A 207 -3.55 -9.61 7.98
C ASN A 207 -3.00 -11.03 7.94
N GLU A 208 -3.85 -11.95 7.49
CA GLU A 208 -3.48 -13.33 7.21
C GLU A 208 -2.53 -13.41 6.02
N SER A 209 -1.73 -14.48 5.98
CA SER A 209 -0.87 -14.81 4.83
C SER A 209 -1.69 -14.98 3.55
N HIS A 210 -1.35 -14.19 2.53
CA HIS A 210 -2.03 -14.23 1.23
C HIS A 210 -1.08 -13.92 0.07
N ILE A 211 -1.58 -14.12 -1.14
CA ILE A 211 -0.99 -13.70 -2.40
C ILE A 211 -1.97 -12.72 -3.05
N ASP A 212 -1.44 -11.62 -3.59
CA ASP A 212 -2.26 -10.62 -4.26
C ASP A 212 -2.73 -11.11 -5.63
N ASN A 213 -3.84 -10.55 -6.09
CA ASN A 213 -4.36 -10.79 -7.43
C ASN A 213 -4.18 -9.55 -8.30
N ASP A 214 -2.92 -9.17 -8.50
CA ASP A 214 -2.52 -8.00 -9.26
C ASP A 214 -1.94 -8.35 -10.62
N VAL A 215 -1.84 -7.36 -11.48
CA VAL A 215 -1.02 -7.44 -12.70
C VAL A 215 0.24 -6.58 -12.63
N SER A 216 0.47 -5.95 -11.48
CA SER A 216 1.72 -5.26 -11.16
C SER A 216 2.91 -6.21 -11.39
N PRO A 217 4.00 -5.76 -12.04
CA PRO A 217 5.22 -6.55 -12.11
C PRO A 217 5.84 -6.83 -10.75
N ILE A 218 5.65 -5.91 -9.80
CA ILE A 218 6.04 -6.01 -8.40
C ILE A 218 5.16 -5.05 -7.60
N SER A 219 4.83 -5.41 -6.36
CA SER A 219 4.22 -4.46 -5.42
C SER A 219 5.29 -3.59 -4.79
N TYR A 220 4.95 -2.32 -4.54
CA TYR A 220 5.78 -1.38 -3.80
C TYR A 220 4.99 -0.88 -2.59
N GLY A 221 5.64 -0.80 -1.44
CA GLY A 221 5.10 -0.20 -0.24
C GLY A 221 6.14 0.52 0.58
N GLY A 222 5.65 1.35 1.49
CA GLY A 222 6.44 2.11 2.43
C GLY A 222 5.89 2.01 3.84
N TRP A 223 6.77 1.89 4.84
CA TRP A 223 6.41 1.77 6.25
C TRP A 223 7.18 2.77 7.12
N CYS A 224 6.50 3.31 8.13
CA CYS A 224 7.11 4.13 9.18
C CYS A 224 6.22 4.25 10.42
N GLY A 225 6.75 4.85 11.49
CA GLY A 225 5.96 5.31 12.62
C GLY A 225 5.34 6.69 12.35
N ILE A 226 4.10 6.89 12.79
CA ILE A 226 3.41 8.18 12.73
C ILE A 226 2.66 8.48 14.03
N THR A 227 2.31 9.74 14.25
CA THR A 227 1.21 10.11 15.16
C THR A 227 -0.12 9.78 14.48
N GLU A 228 -0.98 9.01 15.12
CA GLU A 228 -2.19 8.44 14.51
C GLU A 228 -3.13 9.51 13.95
N ASP A 229 -3.43 10.55 14.72
CA ASP A 229 -4.44 11.55 14.34
C ASP A 229 -4.02 12.47 13.19
N SER A 230 -2.72 12.76 13.11
CA SER A 230 -2.17 13.78 12.20
C SER A 230 -1.38 13.18 11.03
N GLY A 231 -0.89 11.96 11.16
CA GLY A 231 0.03 11.36 10.20
C GLY A 231 1.45 11.94 10.23
N MET A 232 1.79 12.80 11.20
CA MET A 232 3.15 13.32 11.34
C MET A 232 4.14 12.19 11.62
N LEU A 233 5.36 12.30 11.08
CA LEU A 233 6.38 11.26 11.26
C LEU A 233 6.80 11.16 12.73
N ALA A 234 6.77 9.94 13.26
CA ALA A 234 7.20 9.62 14.61
C ALA A 234 8.64 9.10 14.62
N SER A 235 9.37 9.44 15.67
CA SER A 235 10.72 8.92 15.92
C SER A 235 10.84 8.47 17.37
N ARG A 236 11.85 7.64 17.66
CA ARG A 236 12.14 7.22 19.04
C ARG A 236 12.47 8.42 19.94
N LEU A 237 13.13 9.44 19.40
CA LEU A 237 13.38 10.70 20.11
C LEU A 237 12.09 11.42 20.51
N ARG A 238 11.03 11.29 19.72
CA ARG A 238 9.69 11.83 20.01
C ARG A 238 8.81 10.87 20.83
N GLY A 239 9.35 9.74 21.27
CA GLY A 239 8.64 8.75 22.10
C GLY A 239 7.92 7.64 21.32
N PHE A 240 8.23 7.42 20.04
CA PHE A 240 7.67 6.28 19.29
C PHE A 240 8.01 4.96 19.97
N ASP A 241 6.98 4.21 20.37
CA ASP A 241 7.06 3.06 21.29
C ASP A 241 6.33 1.80 20.77
N ILE A 242 5.87 1.80 19.52
CA ILE A 242 5.17 0.65 18.92
C ILE A 242 6.15 -0.48 18.63
N GLN A 243 5.84 -1.67 19.14
CA GLN A 243 6.66 -2.88 18.97
C GLN A 243 6.04 -3.84 17.97
N HIS A 244 6.87 -4.71 17.39
CA HIS A 244 6.47 -5.76 16.44
C HIS A 244 5.80 -5.18 15.17
N GLY A 245 4.84 -5.90 14.57
CA GLY A 245 4.23 -5.48 13.31
C GLY A 245 5.03 -5.85 12.07
N GLN A 246 5.88 -6.88 12.15
CA GLN A 246 6.79 -7.23 11.05
C GLN A 246 6.05 -7.69 9.80
N PHE A 247 6.68 -7.50 8.65
CA PHE A 247 6.22 -8.09 7.39
C PHE A 247 6.96 -9.40 7.14
N PHE A 248 6.20 -10.49 7.00
CA PHE A 248 6.73 -11.84 6.89
C PHE A 248 6.36 -12.48 5.56
N LEU A 249 7.36 -13.06 4.89
CA LEU A 249 7.20 -13.80 3.64
C LEU A 249 7.50 -15.29 3.90
N PRO A 250 6.49 -16.11 4.27
CA PRO A 250 6.69 -17.49 4.71
C PRO A 250 7.39 -18.37 3.66
N GLY A 251 7.06 -18.20 2.37
CA GLY A 251 7.64 -18.99 1.28
C GLY A 251 9.16 -18.87 1.14
N ILE A 252 9.74 -17.76 1.61
CA ILE A 252 11.19 -17.53 1.65
C ILE A 252 11.71 -17.38 3.09
N SER A 253 10.90 -17.71 4.10
CA SER A 253 11.23 -17.61 5.52
C SER A 253 11.98 -16.31 5.87
N THR A 254 11.42 -15.18 5.43
CA THR A 254 12.05 -13.86 5.55
C THR A 254 11.21 -12.88 6.35
N VAL A 255 11.81 -12.24 7.34
CA VAL A 255 11.22 -11.21 8.21
C VAL A 255 11.80 -9.85 7.86
N VAL A 256 10.92 -8.89 7.56
CA VAL A 256 11.23 -7.47 7.51
C VAL A 256 10.77 -6.84 8.82
N ASP A 257 11.71 -6.57 9.72
CA ASP A 257 11.40 -5.91 10.99
C ASP A 257 11.42 -4.40 10.85
N PHE A 258 10.23 -3.81 10.84
CA PHE A 258 10.05 -2.36 10.82
C PHE A 258 10.48 -1.68 12.12
N SER A 259 10.73 -2.42 13.20
CA SER A 259 11.28 -1.91 14.46
C SER A 259 12.79 -1.78 14.40
N ALA A 260 13.47 -2.43 13.44
CA ALA A 260 14.93 -2.42 13.34
C ALA A 260 15.50 -1.03 13.01
N VAL A 261 14.67 -0.13 12.47
CA VAL A 261 15.07 1.23 12.10
C VAL A 261 14.16 2.26 12.75
N ASP A 262 14.75 3.36 13.25
CA ASP A 262 14.01 4.59 13.55
C ASP A 262 13.96 5.44 12.27
N GLY A 263 13.02 5.09 11.39
CA GLY A 263 13.15 5.45 9.99
C GLY A 263 12.00 5.01 9.09
N TRP A 264 12.30 5.09 7.79
CA TRP A 264 11.46 4.63 6.70
C TRP A 264 11.93 3.28 6.17
N THR A 265 11.01 2.41 5.81
CA THR A 265 11.29 1.15 5.11
C THR A 265 10.60 1.14 3.75
N ASP A 266 11.36 1.08 2.66
CA ASP A 266 10.85 0.77 1.32
C ASP A 266 10.89 -0.74 1.11
N VAL A 267 9.77 -1.35 0.68
CA VAL A 267 9.71 -2.77 0.33
C VAL A 267 9.12 -2.95 -1.07
N PHE A 268 9.80 -3.74 -1.89
CA PHE A 268 9.28 -4.24 -3.15
C PHE A 268 9.19 -5.75 -3.05
N TRP A 269 8.03 -6.34 -3.32
CA TRP A 269 7.87 -7.79 -3.26
C TRP A 269 7.01 -8.29 -4.40
N ASN A 270 7.32 -9.50 -4.88
CA ASN A 270 6.53 -10.18 -5.89
C ASN A 270 5.25 -10.74 -5.25
N SER A 271 4.28 -9.86 -5.02
CA SER A 271 3.05 -10.14 -4.28
C SER A 271 2.17 -11.22 -4.90
N ASN A 272 2.28 -11.44 -6.21
CA ASN A 272 1.55 -12.47 -6.96
C ASN A 272 2.18 -13.86 -6.86
N LEU A 273 3.39 -13.96 -6.30
CA LEU A 273 4.14 -15.21 -6.16
C LEU A 273 4.42 -15.56 -4.70
N LEU A 274 4.78 -14.55 -3.89
CA LEU A 274 5.16 -14.74 -2.51
C LEU A 274 3.96 -14.53 -1.60
N TYR A 275 3.60 -15.60 -0.88
CA TYR A 275 2.78 -15.45 0.32
C TYR A 275 3.41 -14.41 1.24
N HIS A 276 2.60 -13.51 1.75
CA HIS A 276 3.04 -12.43 2.62
C HIS A 276 1.96 -12.01 3.60
N GLN A 277 2.39 -11.44 4.72
CA GLN A 277 1.52 -10.92 5.77
C GLN A 277 2.21 -9.84 6.60
N THR A 278 1.41 -8.99 7.22
CA THR A 278 1.80 -8.11 8.32
C THR A 278 1.29 -8.72 9.61
N VAL A 279 2.19 -9.08 10.52
CA VAL A 279 1.78 -9.62 11.83
C VAL A 279 1.31 -8.51 12.76
N GLN A 280 0.61 -8.87 13.83
CA GLN A 280 0.12 -7.90 14.80
C GLN A 280 1.26 -7.13 15.49
N SER A 281 1.07 -5.82 15.67
CA SER A 281 1.93 -4.96 16.48
C SER A 281 1.40 -4.82 17.91
N SER A 282 2.28 -4.50 18.85
CA SER A 282 1.91 -4.13 20.22
C SER A 282 2.02 -2.62 20.41
N ARG A 283 0.91 -2.01 20.83
CA ARG A 283 0.78 -0.58 21.12
C ARG A 283 0.44 -0.37 22.59
N PRO A 284 1.22 0.44 23.34
CA PRO A 284 0.83 0.85 24.69
C PRO A 284 -0.50 1.62 24.68
N ALA A 285 -1.36 1.40 25.69
CA ALA A 285 -2.74 1.89 25.70
C ALA A 285 -2.89 3.41 25.52
N ASN A 286 -1.91 4.19 25.96
CA ASN A 286 -1.91 5.66 25.88
C ASN A 286 -0.94 6.21 24.84
N SER A 287 -0.39 5.36 23.97
CA SER A 287 0.52 5.81 22.92
C SER A 287 -0.26 6.57 21.85
N PRO A 288 0.14 7.79 21.46
CA PRO A 288 -0.47 8.52 20.35
C PRO A 288 0.04 8.05 18.98
N PHE A 289 0.92 7.05 18.96
CA PHE A 289 1.60 6.59 17.76
C PHE A 289 0.97 5.33 17.20
N THR A 290 1.17 5.12 15.91
CA THR A 290 0.86 3.85 15.24
C THR A 290 1.85 3.62 14.10
N ARG A 291 1.81 2.44 13.47
CA ARG A 291 2.57 2.14 12.26
C ARG A 291 1.74 2.47 11.04
N PHE A 292 2.26 3.36 10.21
CA PHE A 292 1.70 3.64 8.90
C PHE A 292 2.35 2.74 7.86
N ALA A 293 1.53 2.26 6.93
CA ALA A 293 2.01 1.72 5.67
C ALA A 293 1.20 2.22 4.49
N PHE A 294 1.80 2.14 3.30
CA PHE A 294 1.03 2.13 2.06
C PHE A 294 1.52 1.03 1.12
N SER A 295 0.67 0.65 0.18
CA SER A 295 1.04 -0.11 -1.00
C SER A 295 0.37 0.44 -2.26
N VAL A 296 1.06 0.31 -3.39
CA VAL A 296 0.58 0.77 -4.70
C VAL A 296 0.54 -0.41 -5.67
N GLN A 297 -0.55 -0.51 -6.42
CA GLN A 297 -0.87 -1.69 -7.20
C GLN A 297 -1.69 -1.38 -8.47
N ILE A 298 -1.62 -2.31 -9.41
CA ILE A 298 -2.46 -2.41 -10.61
C ILE A 298 -3.30 -3.67 -10.44
N THR A 299 -4.51 -3.52 -9.92
CA THR A 299 -5.36 -4.67 -9.59
C THR A 299 -5.81 -5.40 -10.85
N LYS A 300 -5.77 -6.73 -10.84
CA LYS A 300 -6.20 -7.53 -11.99
C LYS A 300 -7.65 -7.28 -12.40
N PRO A 301 -8.63 -7.19 -11.48
CA PRO A 301 -10.02 -6.92 -11.85
C PRO A 301 -10.20 -5.61 -12.62
N LEU A 302 -9.50 -4.54 -12.22
CA LEU A 302 -9.56 -3.26 -12.93
C LEU A 302 -8.86 -3.36 -14.29
N PHE A 303 -7.66 -3.94 -14.34
CA PHE A 303 -6.89 -4.09 -15.57
C PHE A 303 -7.66 -4.88 -16.63
N ASP A 304 -8.12 -6.09 -16.29
CA ASP A 304 -8.88 -6.95 -17.21
C ASP A 304 -10.19 -6.27 -17.65
N GLY A 305 -10.84 -5.58 -16.71
CA GLY A 305 -12.04 -4.79 -16.99
C GLY A 305 -11.77 -3.72 -18.05
N CYS A 306 -10.73 -2.90 -17.86
CA CYS A 306 -10.38 -1.84 -18.80
C CYS A 306 -9.92 -2.40 -20.15
N GLN A 307 -9.17 -3.51 -20.17
CA GLN A 307 -8.81 -4.19 -21.42
C GLN A 307 -10.05 -4.63 -22.22
N ALA A 308 -11.05 -5.20 -21.55
CA ALA A 308 -12.26 -5.69 -22.20
C ALA A 308 -13.13 -4.59 -22.85
N ILE A 309 -12.88 -3.31 -22.52
CA ILE A 309 -13.62 -2.17 -23.06
C ILE A 309 -12.78 -1.24 -23.95
N LEU A 310 -11.51 -1.58 -24.22
CA LEU A 310 -10.67 -0.78 -25.10
C LEU A 310 -11.34 -0.61 -26.48
N GLY A 311 -11.46 0.64 -26.93
CA GLY A 311 -12.09 0.98 -28.19
C GLY A 311 -13.63 0.97 -28.18
N LYS A 312 -14.27 0.67 -27.05
CA LYS A 312 -15.73 0.79 -26.89
C LYS A 312 -16.10 2.23 -26.47
N SER A 313 -17.25 2.70 -26.95
CA SER A 313 -17.83 4.00 -26.60
C SER A 313 -19.00 3.84 -25.62
N GLY A 314 -19.41 4.93 -24.97
CA GLY A 314 -20.56 4.94 -24.06
C GLY A 314 -20.31 4.23 -22.73
N ILE A 315 -19.05 3.98 -22.37
CA ILE A 315 -18.69 3.45 -21.07
C ILE A 315 -18.81 4.56 -20.03
N LYS A 316 -19.47 4.26 -18.91
CA LYS A 316 -19.54 5.17 -17.77
C LYS A 316 -18.43 4.85 -16.77
N PHE A 317 -17.71 5.89 -16.39
CA PHE A 317 -16.70 5.87 -15.33
C PHE A 317 -17.20 6.71 -14.15
N GLY A 318 -16.88 6.29 -12.94
CA GLY A 318 -17.19 7.06 -11.72
C GLY A 318 -16.00 7.90 -11.29
N GLY A 319 -15.78 9.04 -11.96
CA GLY A 319 -14.69 9.96 -11.65
C GLY A 319 -15.03 10.91 -10.50
N PHE A 320 -14.19 11.92 -10.30
CA PHE A 320 -14.39 12.96 -9.31
C PHE A 320 -15.70 13.70 -9.54
N ASN A 321 -16.05 14.04 -10.78
CA ASN A 321 -17.27 14.76 -11.10
C ASN A 321 -18.53 14.04 -10.59
N GLU A 322 -18.64 12.71 -10.79
CA GLU A 322 -19.73 11.91 -10.23
C GLU A 322 -19.74 11.90 -8.70
N ARG A 323 -18.56 11.82 -8.05
CA ARG A 323 -18.47 11.84 -6.58
C ARG A 323 -18.83 13.21 -6.02
N ASP A 324 -18.29 14.28 -6.61
CA ASP A 324 -18.53 15.68 -6.24
C ASP A 324 -20.02 16.03 -6.36
N ALA A 325 -20.67 15.67 -7.48
CA ALA A 325 -22.10 15.91 -7.68
C ALA A 325 -22.94 15.21 -6.59
N ARG A 326 -22.61 13.96 -6.27
CA ARG A 326 -23.31 13.19 -5.22
C ARG A 326 -23.11 13.83 -3.84
N VAL A 327 -21.89 14.19 -3.48
CA VAL A 327 -21.60 14.82 -2.19
C VAL A 327 -22.28 16.19 -2.09
N LYS A 328 -22.22 17.02 -3.14
CA LYS A 328 -22.93 18.30 -3.18
C LYS A 328 -24.42 18.16 -2.94
N SER A 329 -25.08 17.18 -3.55
CA SER A 329 -26.53 16.96 -3.34
C SER A 329 -26.89 16.58 -1.90
N LEU A 330 -25.95 16.03 -1.13
CA LEU A 330 -26.16 15.65 0.26
C LEU A 330 -25.89 16.83 1.21
N ILE A 331 -24.87 17.64 0.91
CA ILE A 331 -24.42 18.75 1.79
C ILE A 331 -25.18 20.05 1.51
N PHE A 332 -25.51 20.31 0.25
CA PHE A 332 -26.22 21.51 -0.20
C PHE A 332 -27.52 21.10 -0.90
N PRO A 333 -28.50 20.54 -0.17
CA PRO A 333 -29.79 20.24 -0.76
C PRO A 333 -30.39 21.55 -1.30
N SER A 334 -30.76 21.54 -2.58
CA SER A 334 -31.49 22.66 -3.18
C SER A 334 -32.71 22.98 -2.33
N CYS A 335 -32.88 24.25 -1.93
CA CYS A 335 -34.16 24.71 -1.42
C CYS A 335 -35.17 24.60 -2.56
N GLU A 336 -36.10 23.65 -2.47
CA GLU A 336 -37.31 23.63 -3.30
C GLU A 336 -38.27 24.76 -2.91
#